data_AF-A0A839A7W9-F1
#
_entry.id   AF-A0A839A7W9-F1
#
_cell.length_a   1.000
_cell.length_b   1.000
_cell.length_c   1.000
_cell.angle_alpha   90.00
_cell.angle_beta   90.00
_cell.angle_gamma   90.00
#
_symmetry.space_group_name_H-M   'P 1'
#
loop_
_entity.id
_entity.type
_entity.pdbx_description
1 polymer ?
#
loop_
_entity_poly.entity_id
_entity_poly.type
_entity_poly.pdbx_seq_one_letter_code
_entity_poly.pdbx_strand_id
1 'polypeptide(L)'
;MSDITLSAGVRQNLLSLQNTADLLGQTQNRLATGKKVNSALDNPTNFFTSQGLQSRANDLTNLLDGIGNAIKTLEAADNGIKAITKLVESAQSTVR
;
A
#
# COMPACT_ATOMS: atom_id res chain seq x y z
N MET A 1 48.43 23.80 7.80
CA MET A 1 47.27 23.63 6.91
C MET A 1 46.85 25.03 6.53
N SER A 2 47.17 25.48 5.31
CA SER A 2 46.77 26.82 4.88
C SER A 2 45.25 26.88 4.87
N ASP A 3 44.67 27.74 5.69
CA ASP A 3 43.26 28.09 5.57
C ASP A 3 43.03 28.50 4.12
N ILE A 4 42.23 27.70 3.40
CA ILE A 4 41.76 28.07 2.08
C ILE A 4 40.87 29.28 2.34
N THR A 5 41.43 30.49 2.19
CA THR A 5 40.68 31.74 2.27
C THR A 5 39.87 31.84 0.99
N LEU A 6 38.75 31.12 0.94
CA LEU A 6 37.75 31.30 -0.10
C LEU A 6 37.31 32.76 -0.07
N SER A 7 37.55 33.48 -1.17
CA SER A 7 37.00 34.81 -1.33
C SER A 7 35.47 34.73 -1.22
N ALA A 8 34.83 35.81 -0.75
CA ALA A 8 33.38 35.82 -0.51
C ALA A 8 32.58 35.35 -1.75
N GLY A 9 33.03 35.71 -2.95
CA GLY A 9 32.43 35.26 -4.21
C GLY A 9 32.59 33.76 -4.50
N VAL A 10 33.75 33.16 -4.23
CA VAL A 10 33.97 31.72 -4.45
C VAL A 10 33.18 30.90 -3.42
N ARG A 11 33.04 31.36 -2.18
CA ARG A 11 32.19 30.70 -1.17
C ARG A 11 30.72 30.72 -1.56
N GLN A 12 30.23 31.86 -2.07
CA GLN A 12 28.85 31.97 -2.56
C GLN A 12 28.58 31.00 -3.72
N ASN A 13 29.51 30.91 -4.68
CA ASN A 13 29.39 29.97 -5.79
C ASN A 13 29.44 28.51 -5.31
N LEU A 14 30.34 28.19 -4.38
CA LEU A 14 30.43 26.85 -3.79
C LEU A 14 29.14 26.48 -3.03
N LEU A 15 28.55 27.40 -2.27
CA LEU A 15 27.27 27.18 -1.59
C LEU A 15 26.15 26.90 -2.59
N SER A 16 26.08 27.65 -3.69
CA SER A 16 25.13 27.40 -4.78
C SER A 16 25.31 26.03 -5.42
N LEU A 17 26.57 25.60 -5.62
CA LEU A 17 26.87 24.26 -6.16
C LEU A 17 26.50 23.15 -5.17
N GLN A 18 26.74 23.35 -3.87
CA GLN A 18 26.31 22.40 -2.83
C GLN A 18 24.79 22.25 -2.79
N ASN A 19 24.05 23.36 -2.77
CA ASN A 19 22.58 23.33 -2.83
C ASN A 19 22.07 22.63 -4.11
N THR A 20 22.75 22.81 -5.24
CA THR A 20 22.41 22.14 -6.50
C THR A 20 22.67 20.64 -6.44
N ALA A 21 23.79 20.22 -5.84
CA ALA A 21 24.11 18.81 -5.62
C ALA A 21 23.08 18.13 -4.71
N ASP A 22 22.65 18.81 -3.64
CA ASP A 22 21.61 18.31 -2.73
C ASP A 22 20.25 18.17 -3.44
N LEU A 23 19.87 19.16 -4.26
CA LEU A 23 18.65 19.10 -5.06
C LEU A 23 18.69 17.97 -6.09
N LEU A 24 19.85 17.74 -6.72
CA LEU A 24 20.08 16.64 -7.63
C LEU A 24 19.92 15.30 -6.91
N GLY A 25 20.52 15.14 -5.73
CA GLY A 25 20.39 13.93 -4.90
C GLY A 25 18.94 13.64 -4.52
N GLN A 26 18.19 14.65 -4.07
CA GLN A 26 16.76 14.51 -3.77
C GLN A 26 15.94 14.11 -5.01
N THR A 27 16.23 14.72 -6.16
CA THR A 27 15.53 14.42 -7.42
C THR A 27 15.81 12.98 -7.87
N GLN A 28 17.07 12.54 -7.81
CA GLN A 28 17.43 11.15 -8.11
C GLN A 28 16.72 10.16 -7.18
N ASN A 29 16.64 10.46 -5.88
CA ASN A 29 15.91 9.62 -4.93
C ASN A 29 14.41 9.52 -5.26
N ARG A 30 13.77 10.65 -5.59
CA ARG A 30 12.37 10.67 -6.03
C ARG A 30 12.15 9.91 -7.34
N LEU A 31 13.07 10.01 -8.30
CA LEU A 31 12.99 9.26 -9.56
C LEU A 31 13.17 7.75 -9.34
N ALA A 32 14.12 7.34 -8.50
CA ALA A 32 14.38 5.93 -8.21
C ALA A 32 13.21 5.25 -7.48
N THR A 33 12.52 5.99 -6.62
CA THR A 33 11.39 5.48 -5.81
C THR A 33 10.03 5.70 -6.45
N GLY A 34 9.93 6.63 -7.41
CA GLY A 34 8.67 7.12 -7.97
C GLY A 34 7.81 7.91 -6.97
N LYS A 35 8.30 8.16 -5.75
CA LYS A 35 7.55 8.84 -4.69
C LYS A 35 8.06 10.25 -4.50
N LYS A 36 7.11 11.19 -4.32
CA LYS A 36 7.44 12.58 -3.97
C LYS A 36 7.94 12.70 -2.52
N VAL A 37 7.42 11.87 -1.62
CA VAL A 37 7.74 11.85 -0.18
C VAL A 37 8.27 10.46 0.13
N ASN A 38 9.56 10.35 0.44
CA ASN A 38 10.23 9.08 0.70
C ASN A 38 10.45 8.84 2.19
N SER A 39 10.51 9.91 2.99
CA SER A 39 10.70 9.83 4.42
C SER A 39 9.75 10.74 5.19
N ALA A 40 9.63 10.50 6.49
CA ALA A 40 8.94 11.42 7.40
C ALA A 40 9.61 12.80 7.50
N LEU A 41 10.90 12.92 7.15
CA LEU A 41 11.60 14.20 7.11
C LEU A 41 11.16 15.05 5.91
N ASP A 42 10.81 14.42 4.78
CA ASP A 42 10.35 15.13 3.58
C ASP A 42 8.96 15.75 3.80
N ASN A 43 8.05 14.99 4.41
CA ASN A 43 6.73 15.44 4.83
C ASN A 43 6.10 14.42 5.79
N PRO A 44 6.04 14.67 7.10
CA PRO A 44 5.57 13.69 8.07
C PRO A 44 4.09 13.36 7.86
N THR A 45 3.25 14.37 7.65
CA THR A 45 1.79 14.19 7.46
C THR A 45 1.49 13.26 6.29
N ASN A 46 2.09 13.52 5.13
CA ASN A 46 1.85 12.71 3.94
C ASN A 46 2.45 11.31 4.06
N PHE A 47 3.65 11.19 4.63
CA PHE A 47 4.30 9.90 4.83
C PHE A 47 3.47 8.98 5.72
N PHE A 48 3.09 9.44 6.92
CA PHE A 48 2.30 8.63 7.85
C PHE A 48 0.86 8.41 7.40
N THR A 49 0.24 9.38 6.71
CA THR A 49 -1.09 9.17 6.11
C THR A 49 -1.02 8.06 5.06
N SER A 50 -0.02 8.10 4.16
CA SER A 50 0.15 7.04 3.15
C SER A 50 0.40 5.67 3.78
N GLN A 51 1.16 5.62 4.88
CA GLN A 51 1.43 4.39 5.62
C GLN A 51 0.17 3.84 6.27
N GLY A 52 -0.66 4.69 6.88
CA GLY A 52 -1.96 4.30 7.44
C GLY A 52 -2.91 3.76 6.37
N LEU A 53 -2.98 4.42 5.21
CA LEU A 53 -3.76 3.94 4.07
C LEU A 53 -3.25 2.59 3.54
N GLN A 54 -1.93 2.38 3.48
CA GLN A 54 -1.36 1.09 3.07
C GLN A 54 -1.71 -0.03 4.06
N SER A 55 -1.64 0.24 5.37
CA SER A 55 -2.06 -0.72 6.40
C SER A 55 -3.53 -1.08 6.22
N ARG A 56 -4.39 -0.07 6.04
CA ARG A 56 -5.82 -0.27 5.82
C ARG A 56 -6.12 -1.08 4.56
N ALA A 57 -5.39 -0.84 3.48
CA ALA A 57 -5.54 -1.61 2.24
C ALA A 57 -5.20 -3.09 2.48
N ASN A 58 -4.11 -3.39 3.19
CA ASN A 58 -3.74 -4.76 3.54
C ASN A 58 -4.81 -5.44 4.41
N ASP A 59 -5.35 -4.72 5.41
CA ASP A 59 -6.44 -5.24 6.25
C ASP A 59 -7.70 -5.57 5.42
N LEU A 60 -8.03 -4.70 4.45
CA LEU A 60 -9.16 -4.93 3.54
C LEU A 60 -8.92 -6.13 2.61
N THR A 61 -7.68 -6.35 2.14
CA THR A 61 -7.32 -7.55 1.37
C THR A 61 -7.53 -8.81 2.19
N ASN A 62 -7.04 -8.84 3.44
CA ASN A 62 -7.24 -9.99 4.33
C ASN A 62 -8.73 -10.24 4.63
N LEU A 63 -9.51 -9.18 4.81
CA LEU A 63 -10.96 -9.28 4.99
C LEU A 63 -11.64 -9.85 3.74
N LEU A 64 -11.25 -9.38 2.55
CA LEU A 64 -11.79 -9.87 1.28
C LEU A 64 -11.53 -11.37 1.10
N ASP A 65 -10.34 -11.85 1.44
CA ASP A 65 -10.01 -13.27 1.39
C ASP A 65 -10.87 -14.10 2.36
N GLY A 66 -11.07 -13.58 3.58
CA GLY A 66 -11.98 -14.17 4.56
C GLY A 66 -13.43 -14.26 4.05
N ILE A 67 -13.92 -13.20 3.41
CA ILE A 67 -15.24 -13.17 2.78
C ILE A 67 -15.30 -14.19 1.64
N GLY A 68 -14.27 -14.30 0.80
CA GLY A 68 -14.20 -15.29 -0.27
C GLY A 68 -14.32 -16.73 0.24
N ASN A 69 -13.71 -17.04 1.38
CA ASN A 69 -13.85 -18.35 2.03
C ASN A 69 -15.25 -18.57 2.63
N ALA A 70 -15.84 -17.53 3.21
CA ALA A 70 -17.21 -17.59 3.73
C ALA A 70 -18.24 -17.83 2.60
N ILE A 71 -18.07 -17.19 1.45
CA ILE A 71 -18.92 -17.41 0.27
C ILE A 71 -18.88 -18.87 -0.16
N LYS A 72 -17.70 -19.48 -0.30
CA LYS A 72 -17.56 -20.91 -0.65
C LYS A 72 -18.25 -21.82 0.37
N THR A 73 -18.19 -21.46 1.65
CA THR A 73 -18.88 -22.21 2.71
C THR A 73 -20.40 -22.12 2.55
N LEU A 74 -20.92 -20.93 2.24
CA LEU A 74 -22.35 -20.73 1.97
C LEU A 74 -22.81 -21.46 0.71
N GLU A 75 -22.00 -21.48 -0.35
CA GLU A 75 -22.28 -22.25 -1.58
C GLU A 75 -22.38 -23.76 -1.30
N ALA A 76 -21.46 -24.31 -0.49
CA ALA A 76 -21.53 -25.71 -0.09
C ALA A 76 -22.78 -26.01 0.74
N ALA A 77 -23.14 -25.11 1.67
CA ALA A 77 -24.35 -25.24 2.46
C ALA A 77 -25.63 -25.16 1.59
N ASP A 78 -25.69 -24.23 0.63
CA ASP A 78 -26.80 -24.10 -0.32
C ASP A 78 -26.99 -25.38 -1.16
N ASN A 79 -25.90 -25.94 -1.68
CA ASN A 79 -25.94 -27.20 -2.41
C ASN A 79 -26.44 -28.37 -1.53
N GLY A 80 -25.99 -28.43 -0.28
CA GLY A 80 -26.45 -29.41 0.70
C GLY A 80 -27.96 -29.30 0.97
N ILE A 81 -28.45 -28.07 1.20
CA ILE A 81 -29.87 -27.81 1.43
C ILE A 81 -30.69 -28.20 0.20
N LYS A 82 -30.26 -27.82 -1.00
CA LYS A 82 -30.94 -28.21 -2.25
C LYS A 82 -31.04 -29.74 -2.41
N ALA A 83 -29.99 -30.47 -2.06
CA ALA A 83 -30.02 -31.94 -2.10
C ALA A 83 -31.04 -32.51 -1.09
N ILE A 84 -31.11 -31.94 0.12
CA ILE A 84 -32.11 -32.32 1.14
C ILE A 84 -33.53 -32.01 0.63
N THR A 85 -33.77 -30.83 0.07
CA THR A 85 -35.09 -30.47 -0.49
C THR A 85 -35.53 -31.48 -1.54
N LYS A 86 -34.67 -31.82 -2.50
CA LYS A 86 -34.97 -32.82 -3.54
C LYS A 86 -35.25 -34.21 -2.95
N LEU A 87 -34.53 -34.59 -1.89
CA LEU A 87 -34.79 -35.84 -1.18
C LEU A 87 -36.17 -35.86 -0.53
N VAL A 88 -36.56 -34.77 0.14
CA VAL A 88 -37.89 -34.61 0.75
C VAL A 88 -38.99 -34.66 -0.30
N GLU A 89 -38.82 -33.96 -1.43
CA GLU A 89 -39.77 -33.99 -2.56
C GLU A 89 -39.93 -35.41 -3.12
N SER A 90 -38.82 -36.14 -3.32
CA SER A 90 -38.84 -37.52 -3.82
C SER A 90 -39.52 -38.46 -2.83
N ALA A 91 -39.27 -38.31 -1.54
CA ALA A 91 -39.90 -39.10 -0.49
C ALA A 91 -41.41 -38.83 -0.42
N GLN A 92 -41.84 -37.57 -0.49
CA GLN A 92 -43.26 -37.21 -0.56
C GLN A 92 -43.96 -37.80 -1.79
N SER A 93 -43.28 -37.81 -2.95
CA SER A 93 -43.80 -38.46 -4.16
C SER A 93 -43.94 -39.97 -4.04
N THR A 94 -43.17 -40.62 -3.16
CA THR A 94 -43.24 -42.08 -2.96
C THR A 94 -44.33 -42.47 -1.97
N VAL A 95 -44.73 -41.55 -1.08
CA VAL A 95 -45.76 -41.76 -0.05
C VAL A 95 -47.18 -41.42 -0.56
N ARG A 96 -47.31 -40.72 -1.69
CA ARG A 96 -48.59 -40.46 -2.37
C ARG A 96 -48.91 -41.56 -3.37
#